data_AF-A0A9X9BV09-F1
#
_entry.id   AF-A0A9X9BV09-F1
#
_cell.length_a   1.000
_cell.length_b   1.000
_cell.length_c   1.000
_cell.angle_alpha   90.00
_cell.angle_beta   90.00
_cell.angle_gamma   90.00
#
_symmetry.space_group_name_H-M   'P 1'
#
loop_
_entity.id
_entity.type
_entity.pdbx_description
1 polymer ?
#
loop_
_entity_poly.entity_id
_entity_poly.type
_entity_poly.pdbx_seq_one_letter_code
_entity_poly.pdbx_strand_id
1 'polypeptide(L)'
;MESSNSTAILDPILHSFLNIYPSLLNLIFVMVLILFGAYLGGYAKWSRAAGEDESIPLKTILFGAAASFICVPFFSSVIHIDYQSIILPIEAGKTATFVQQALLLVSVSGIASYLGYALLDGIADKVLQQEIEKESKERKKQDENILMQNNKLRAEVLYLKAVTNTESFEKTSSKNLLEEALRCINEALAIYSDDKASVEYDKSRVYKGYILKRLGRIQEALEIVNEQIQAGRTTPITLFNKACYMYMLQQDAQESLDQIKALIRQAITLETTDHTLKQKQLWIKNKIKDDKEPDLKGLFSEAERAEIGELECGKPA
;
A
#
# COMPACT_ATOMS: atom_id res chain seq x y z
N MET A 1 -81.93 -37.41 36.84
CA MET A 1 -82.76 -36.73 35.81
C MET A 1 -82.84 -35.29 36.27
N GLU A 2 -82.27 -34.28 35.64
CA GLU A 2 -81.84 -34.01 34.25
C GLU A 2 -80.62 -33.05 34.37
N SER A 3 -79.48 -33.29 33.70
CA SER A 3 -79.03 -32.63 32.44
C SER A 3 -79.55 -31.20 32.24
N SER A 4 -78.79 -30.16 31.88
CA SER A 4 -77.37 -29.98 31.57
C SER A 4 -77.17 -28.47 31.39
N ASN A 5 -76.32 -27.84 32.20
CA ASN A 5 -75.89 -26.44 32.07
C ASN A 5 -74.71 -26.35 31.06
N SER A 6 -74.99 -26.43 29.76
CA SER A 6 -73.94 -26.38 28.71
C SER A 6 -74.28 -25.53 27.48
N THR A 7 -75.03 -24.43 27.64
CA THR A 7 -75.43 -23.57 26.49
C THR A 7 -75.15 -22.06 26.66
N ALA A 8 -74.27 -21.65 27.58
CA ALA A 8 -74.01 -20.22 27.83
C ALA A 8 -72.58 -19.73 27.52
N ILE A 9 -71.66 -20.60 27.10
CA ILE A 9 -70.23 -20.24 26.91
C ILE A 9 -69.83 -20.17 25.42
N LEU A 10 -70.61 -20.77 24.51
CA LEU A 10 -70.29 -20.78 23.07
C LEU A 10 -70.65 -19.49 22.33
N ASP A 11 -71.67 -18.76 22.76
CA ASP A 11 -72.15 -17.55 22.06
C ASP A 11 -71.16 -16.37 21.99
N PRO A 12 -70.45 -15.97 23.07
CA PRO A 12 -69.56 -14.80 22.99
C PRO A 12 -68.30 -15.07 22.15
N ILE A 13 -67.83 -16.31 22.12
CA ILE A 13 -66.68 -16.72 21.30
C ILE A 13 -67.09 -16.74 19.83
N LEU A 14 -68.24 -17.36 19.49
CA LEU A 14 -68.74 -17.41 18.12
C LEU A 14 -69.05 -16.00 17.56
N HIS A 15 -69.63 -15.11 18.38
CA HIS A 15 -69.87 -13.71 18.00
C HIS A 15 -68.57 -12.91 17.80
N SER A 16 -67.55 -13.14 18.64
CA SER A 16 -66.23 -12.51 18.47
C SER A 16 -65.55 -12.99 17.18
N PHE A 17 -65.61 -14.30 16.89
CA PHE A 17 -65.11 -14.88 15.65
C PHE A 17 -65.83 -14.35 14.39
N LEU A 18 -67.15 -14.17 14.44
CA LEU A 18 -67.95 -13.61 13.34
C LEU A 18 -67.65 -12.13 13.05
N ASN A 19 -67.25 -11.35 14.06
CA ASN A 19 -66.91 -9.93 13.91
C ASN A 19 -65.44 -9.68 13.52
N ILE A 20 -64.52 -10.58 13.90
CA ILE A 20 -63.09 -10.47 13.58
C ILE A 20 -62.82 -10.87 12.12
N TYR A 21 -63.55 -11.86 11.60
CA TYR A 21 -63.32 -12.43 10.27
C TYR A 21 -63.41 -11.39 9.12
N PRO A 22 -64.43 -10.50 9.06
CA PRO A 22 -64.51 -9.46 8.03
C PRO A 22 -63.36 -8.46 8.11
N SER A 23 -62.93 -8.08 9.32
CA SER A 23 -61.84 -7.13 9.54
C SER A 23 -60.50 -7.70 9.09
N LEU A 24 -60.25 -8.98 9.37
CA LEU A 24 -59.03 -9.68 8.95
C LEU A 24 -59.01 -9.90 7.43
N LEU A 25 -60.16 -10.20 6.83
CA LEU A 25 -60.29 -10.31 5.37
C LEU A 25 -60.03 -8.97 4.67
N ASN A 26 -60.56 -7.87 5.21
CA ASN A 26 -60.30 -6.53 4.69
C ASN A 26 -58.83 -6.10 4.85
N LEU A 27 -58.19 -6.46 5.96
CA LEU A 27 -56.75 -6.25 6.14
C LEU A 27 -55.93 -7.00 5.08
N ILE A 28 -56.22 -8.29 4.88
CA ILE A 28 -55.56 -9.10 3.84
C ILE A 28 -55.78 -8.47 2.47
N PHE A 29 -57.01 -8.05 2.16
CA PHE A 29 -57.34 -7.42 0.89
C PHE A 29 -56.52 -6.14 0.64
N VAL A 30 -56.43 -5.26 1.63
CA VAL A 30 -55.61 -4.05 1.57
C VAL A 30 -54.12 -4.40 1.40
N MET A 31 -53.62 -5.41 2.12
CA MET A 31 -52.24 -5.88 1.96
C MET A 31 -51.97 -6.42 0.55
N VAL A 32 -52.93 -7.13 -0.06
CA VAL A 32 -52.82 -7.62 -1.44
C VAL A 32 -52.78 -6.46 -2.43
N LEU A 33 -53.59 -5.41 -2.25
CA LEU A 33 -53.53 -4.21 -3.08
C LEU A 33 -52.18 -3.50 -2.97
N ILE A 34 -51.63 -3.40 -1.75
CA ILE A 34 -50.30 -2.82 -1.53
C ILE A 34 -49.23 -3.67 -2.23
N LEU A 35 -49.26 -5.00 -2.08
CA LEU A 35 -48.31 -5.91 -2.74
C LEU A 35 -48.43 -5.86 -4.26
N PHE A 36 -49.65 -5.72 -4.80
CA PHE A 36 -49.88 -5.57 -6.23
C PHE A 36 -49.28 -4.26 -6.77
N GLY A 37 -49.52 -3.14 -6.08
CA GLY A 37 -48.87 -1.87 -6.41
C GLY A 37 -47.34 -1.96 -6.31
N ALA A 38 -46.83 -2.58 -5.26
CA ALA A 38 -45.39 -2.76 -5.06
C ALA A 38 -44.74 -3.61 -6.17
N TYR A 39 -45.42 -4.67 -6.60
CA TYR A 39 -45.01 -5.50 -7.73
C TYR A 39 -44.93 -4.68 -9.03
N LEU A 40 -45.96 -3.88 -9.34
CA LEU A 40 -45.97 -3.01 -10.52
C LEU A 40 -44.86 -1.96 -10.47
N GLY A 41 -44.61 -1.35 -9.31
CA GLY A 41 -43.53 -0.39 -9.10
C GLY A 41 -42.15 -1.00 -9.33
N GLY A 42 -41.90 -2.18 -8.75
CA GLY A 42 -40.66 -2.93 -8.92
C GLY A 42 -40.48 -3.37 -10.37
N TYR A 43 -41.54 -3.87 -11.00
CA TYR A 43 -41.55 -4.25 -12.41
C TYR A 43 -41.23 -3.07 -13.34
N ALA A 44 -41.85 -1.91 -13.12
CA ALA A 44 -41.64 -0.71 -13.93
C ALA A 44 -40.21 -0.16 -13.84
N LYS A 45 -39.52 -0.38 -12.72
CA LYS A 45 -38.11 0.01 -12.59
C LYS A 45 -37.19 -1.00 -13.22
N TRP A 46 -37.45 -2.29 -12.99
CA TRP A 46 -36.70 -3.39 -13.60
C TRP A 46 -36.80 -3.37 -15.13
N SER A 47 -37.98 -3.17 -15.71
CA SER A 47 -38.18 -3.13 -17.17
C SER A 47 -37.43 -1.98 -17.86
N ARG A 48 -37.07 -0.92 -17.13
CA ARG A 48 -36.21 0.16 -17.65
C ARG A 48 -34.72 -0.13 -17.54
N ALA A 49 -34.33 -1.10 -16.73
CA ALA A 49 -32.93 -1.44 -16.43
C ALA A 49 -32.47 -2.77 -17.04
N ALA A 50 -33.40 -3.69 -17.33
CA ALA A 50 -33.09 -5.04 -17.80
C ALA A 50 -32.63 -5.06 -19.26
N GLY A 51 -31.57 -5.82 -19.53
CA GLY A 51 -31.28 -6.36 -20.86
C GLY A 51 -32.26 -7.49 -21.21
N GLU A 52 -32.38 -7.84 -22.50
CA GLU A 52 -33.47 -8.66 -23.07
C GLU A 52 -33.69 -10.07 -22.47
N ASP A 53 -32.88 -10.55 -21.50
CA ASP A 53 -32.92 -11.95 -21.04
C ASP A 53 -32.77 -12.18 -19.51
N GLU A 54 -32.93 -11.15 -18.68
CA GLU A 54 -32.87 -11.31 -17.22
C GLU A 54 -34.25 -11.62 -16.61
N SER A 55 -34.28 -12.40 -15.53
CA SER A 55 -35.51 -12.62 -14.74
C SER A 55 -35.61 -11.55 -13.64
N ILE A 56 -36.83 -11.19 -13.24
CA ILE A 56 -37.03 -10.16 -12.21
C ILE A 56 -36.39 -10.65 -10.89
N PRO A 57 -35.48 -9.90 -10.26
CA PRO A 57 -34.86 -10.34 -9.02
C PRO A 57 -35.92 -10.35 -7.90
N LEU A 58 -36.12 -11.50 -7.26
CA LEU A 58 -37.11 -11.62 -6.18
C LEU A 58 -36.79 -10.68 -5.00
N LYS A 59 -35.50 -10.38 -4.77
CA LYS A 59 -35.05 -9.39 -3.77
C LYS A 59 -35.54 -7.98 -4.07
N THR A 60 -35.60 -7.58 -5.35
CA THR A 60 -36.09 -6.28 -5.81
C THR A 60 -37.56 -6.08 -5.45
N ILE A 61 -38.39 -7.07 -5.73
CA ILE A 61 -39.82 -7.03 -5.40
C ILE A 61 -40.02 -7.00 -3.88
N LEU A 62 -39.22 -7.76 -3.13
CA LEU A 62 -39.32 -7.82 -1.66
C LEU A 62 -38.98 -6.48 -1.00
N PHE A 63 -37.91 -5.81 -1.44
CA PHE A 63 -37.54 -4.48 -0.94
C PHE A 63 -38.55 -3.41 -1.35
N GLY A 64 -39.06 -3.48 -2.59
CA GLY A 64 -40.14 -2.62 -3.06
C GLY A 64 -41.40 -2.76 -2.20
N ALA A 65 -41.79 -3.99 -1.88
CA ALA A 65 -42.90 -4.27 -0.96
C ALA A 65 -42.65 -3.71 0.44
N ALA A 66 -41.45 -3.91 1.00
CA ALA A 66 -41.08 -3.36 2.31
C ALA A 66 -41.15 -1.82 2.32
N ALA A 67 -40.65 -1.15 1.27
CA ALA A 67 -40.76 0.29 1.11
C ALA A 67 -42.22 0.74 1.04
N SER A 68 -43.07 0.04 0.28
CA SER A 68 -44.49 0.33 0.22
C SER A 68 -45.20 0.20 1.57
N PHE A 69 -44.88 -0.83 2.36
CA PHE A 69 -45.48 -0.99 3.70
C PHE A 69 -45.07 0.09 4.70
N ILE A 70 -43.88 0.67 4.54
CA ILE A 70 -43.42 1.79 5.37
C ILE A 70 -44.06 3.11 4.89
N CYS A 71 -44.10 3.33 3.57
CA CYS A 71 -44.52 4.59 2.98
C CYS A 71 -46.04 4.77 2.91
N VAL A 72 -46.80 3.72 2.61
CA VAL A 72 -48.27 3.83 2.41
C VAL A 72 -48.99 4.36 3.66
N PRO A 73 -48.73 3.86 4.89
CA PRO A 73 -49.34 4.43 6.10
C PRO A 73 -48.96 5.90 6.33
N PHE A 74 -47.70 6.27 6.04
CA PHE A 74 -47.22 7.65 6.17
C PHE A 74 -47.93 8.58 5.18
N PHE A 75 -47.97 8.21 3.90
CA PHE A 75 -48.61 8.99 2.85
C PHE A 75 -50.14 8.95 2.90
N SER A 76 -50.74 7.97 3.57
CA SER A 76 -52.19 7.93 3.76
C SER A 76 -52.72 9.18 4.47
N SER A 77 -51.92 9.78 5.36
CA SER A 77 -52.28 11.02 6.06
C SER A 77 -52.26 12.25 5.14
N VAL A 78 -51.42 12.24 4.10
CA VAL A 78 -51.20 13.36 3.17
C VAL A 78 -52.10 13.25 1.95
N ILE A 79 -52.36 12.03 1.49
CA ILE A 79 -53.13 11.71 0.28
C ILE A 79 -54.62 11.48 0.59
N HIS A 80 -54.99 11.49 1.88
CA HIS A 80 -56.34 11.23 2.38
C HIS A 80 -56.94 9.94 1.81
N ILE A 81 -56.20 8.83 1.96
CA ILE A 81 -56.72 7.50 1.60
C ILE A 81 -57.78 7.13 2.62
N ASP A 82 -59.03 7.03 2.17
CA ASP A 82 -60.13 6.59 3.01
C ASP A 82 -60.22 5.06 3.00
N TYR A 83 -59.60 4.43 3.99
CA TYR A 83 -59.63 2.97 4.13
C TYR A 83 -61.05 2.42 4.34
N GLN A 84 -61.99 3.22 4.89
CA GLN A 84 -63.39 2.80 5.05
C GLN A 84 -64.08 2.66 3.70
N SER A 85 -63.61 3.37 2.68
CA SER A 85 -64.10 3.25 1.31
C SER A 85 -63.52 2.04 0.55
N ILE A 86 -62.59 1.26 1.15
CA ILE A 86 -61.91 0.10 0.52
C ILE A 86 -62.30 -1.24 1.19
N ILE A 87 -63.21 -1.24 2.16
CA ILE A 87 -63.67 -2.46 2.85
C ILE A 87 -64.75 -3.20 2.06
N LEU A 88 -64.79 -4.52 2.21
CA LEU A 88 -65.83 -5.41 1.69
C LEU A 88 -66.83 -5.79 2.80
N PRO A 89 -68.13 -6.00 2.48
CA PRO A 89 -68.77 -5.84 1.17
C PRO A 89 -69.02 -4.35 0.80
N ILE A 90 -69.02 -4.05 -0.50
CA ILE A 90 -69.19 -2.68 -1.00
C ILE A 90 -70.62 -2.20 -0.72
N GLU A 91 -70.77 -1.07 -0.04
CA GLU A 91 -72.06 -0.42 0.17
C GLU A 91 -72.69 0.02 -1.17
N ALA A 92 -74.00 -0.19 -1.31
CA ALA A 92 -74.74 0.16 -2.53
C ALA A 92 -74.57 1.65 -2.88
N GLY A 93 -74.05 1.93 -4.08
CA GLY A 93 -73.81 3.30 -4.58
C GLY A 93 -72.39 3.87 -4.34
N LYS A 94 -71.51 3.16 -3.61
CA LYS A 94 -70.12 3.58 -3.34
C LYS A 94 -69.06 2.90 -4.22
N THR A 95 -69.46 2.25 -5.32
CA THR A 95 -68.54 1.52 -6.21
C THR A 95 -67.48 2.43 -6.85
N ALA A 96 -67.87 3.65 -7.25
CA ALA A 96 -66.93 4.59 -7.88
C ALA A 96 -65.85 5.07 -6.90
N THR A 97 -66.22 5.38 -5.65
CA THR A 97 -65.28 5.80 -4.60
C THR A 97 -64.37 4.65 -4.18
N PHE A 98 -64.89 3.42 -4.11
CA PHE A 98 -64.08 2.22 -3.88
C PHE A 98 -62.99 2.04 -4.93
N VAL A 99 -63.36 2.10 -6.22
CA VAL A 99 -62.40 1.94 -7.33
C VAL A 99 -61.35 3.05 -7.30
N GLN A 100 -61.75 4.29 -7.09
CA GLN A 100 -60.84 5.43 -7.01
C GLN A 100 -59.80 5.25 -5.89
N GLN A 101 -60.25 4.91 -4.68
CA GLN A 101 -59.38 4.75 -3.51
C GLN A 101 -58.48 3.52 -3.63
N ALA A 102 -58.97 2.42 -4.20
CA ALA A 102 -58.16 1.23 -4.48
C ALA A 102 -57.05 1.50 -5.51
N LEU A 103 -57.37 2.21 -6.61
CA LEU A 103 -56.38 2.60 -7.62
C LEU A 103 -55.36 3.59 -7.06
N LEU A 104 -55.79 4.51 -6.20
CA LEU A 104 -54.92 5.45 -5.51
C LEU A 104 -53.92 4.71 -4.60
N LEU A 105 -54.41 3.75 -3.80
CA LEU A 105 -53.57 2.91 -2.94
C LEU A 105 -52.53 2.11 -3.74
N VAL A 106 -52.95 1.48 -4.84
CA VAL A 106 -52.06 0.75 -5.76
C VAL A 106 -50.99 1.68 -6.35
N SER A 107 -51.38 2.89 -6.76
CA SER A 107 -50.47 3.87 -7.37
C SER A 107 -49.42 4.40 -6.39
N VAL A 108 -49.84 4.75 -5.17
CA VAL A 108 -48.93 5.22 -4.11
C VAL A 108 -47.97 4.11 -3.71
N SER A 109 -48.46 2.87 -3.58
CA SER A 109 -47.61 1.71 -3.32
C SER A 109 -46.60 1.48 -4.46
N GLY A 110 -47.01 1.63 -5.72
CA GLY A 110 -46.10 1.49 -6.86
C GLY A 110 -45.00 2.53 -6.89
N ILE A 111 -45.31 3.79 -6.62
CA ILE A 111 -44.32 4.87 -6.55
C ILE A 111 -43.33 4.64 -5.38
N ALA A 112 -43.84 4.23 -4.22
CA ALA A 112 -43.01 3.92 -3.06
C ALA A 112 -42.03 2.77 -3.34
N SER A 113 -42.51 1.69 -3.96
CA SER A 113 -41.69 0.55 -4.37
C SER A 113 -40.63 0.96 -5.40
N TYR A 114 -41.01 1.73 -6.41
CA TYR A 114 -40.10 2.22 -7.46
C TYR A 114 -38.96 3.06 -6.87
N LEU A 115 -39.28 4.01 -5.99
CA LEU A 115 -38.30 4.89 -5.35
C LEU A 115 -37.43 4.13 -4.34
N GLY A 116 -38.02 3.24 -3.54
CA GLY A 116 -37.30 2.43 -2.57
C GLY A 116 -36.23 1.55 -3.24
N TYR A 117 -36.58 0.93 -4.36
CA TYR A 117 -35.62 0.15 -5.13
C TYR A 117 -34.55 1.02 -5.80
N ALA A 118 -34.90 2.16 -6.39
CA ALA A 118 -33.93 3.07 -7.00
C ALA A 118 -32.91 3.62 -5.99
N LEU A 119 -33.33 3.88 -4.76
CA LEU A 119 -32.43 4.29 -3.67
C LEU A 119 -31.50 3.15 -3.25
N LEU A 120 -32.03 1.92 -3.17
CA LEU A 120 -31.24 0.74 -2.81
C LEU A 120 -30.13 0.49 -3.84
N ASP A 121 -30.46 0.50 -5.13
CA ASP A 121 -29.48 0.35 -6.21
C ASP A 121 -28.40 1.44 -6.12
N GLY A 122 -28.80 2.70 -5.92
CA GLY A 122 -27.84 3.80 -5.78
C GLY A 122 -26.93 3.71 -4.55
N ILE A 123 -27.40 3.10 -3.46
CA ILE A 123 -26.57 2.83 -2.27
C ILE A 123 -25.65 1.63 -2.53
N ALA A 124 -26.18 0.55 -3.09
CA ALA A 124 -25.41 -0.65 -3.41
C ALA A 124 -24.26 -0.33 -4.36
N ASP A 125 -24.52 0.41 -5.44
CA ASP A 125 -23.50 0.85 -6.39
C ASP A 125 -22.43 1.71 -5.72
N LYS A 126 -22.82 2.66 -4.86
CA LYS A 126 -21.86 3.51 -4.13
C LYS A 126 -20.98 2.70 -3.18
N VAL A 127 -21.55 1.76 -2.43
CA VAL A 127 -20.79 0.91 -1.49
C VAL A 127 -19.84 0.00 -2.27
N LEU A 128 -20.29 -0.60 -3.36
CA LEU A 128 -19.45 -1.43 -4.22
C LEU A 128 -18.32 -0.61 -4.85
N GLN A 129 -18.61 0.58 -5.38
CA GLN A 129 -17.59 1.47 -5.94
C GLN A 129 -16.56 1.87 -4.88
N GLN A 130 -16.98 2.22 -3.67
CA GLN A 130 -16.08 2.57 -2.58
C GLN A 130 -15.16 1.40 -2.19
N GLU A 131 -15.69 0.18 -2.09
CA GLU A 131 -14.89 -0.99 -1.76
C GLU A 131 -13.90 -1.32 -2.88
N ILE A 132 -14.34 -1.29 -4.14
CA ILE A 132 -13.47 -1.51 -5.31
C ILE A 132 -12.36 -0.46 -5.37
N GLU A 133 -12.66 0.82 -5.12
CA GLU A 133 -11.67 1.89 -5.11
C GLU A 133 -10.66 1.71 -3.97
N LYS A 134 -11.14 1.34 -2.78
CA LYS A 134 -10.29 1.10 -1.61
C LYS A 134 -9.35 -0.07 -1.86
N GLU A 135 -9.89 -1.22 -2.29
CA GLU A 135 -9.07 -2.37 -2.65
C GLU A 135 -8.09 -2.06 -3.79
N SER A 136 -8.50 -1.27 -4.79
CA SER A 136 -7.62 -0.86 -5.89
C SER A 136 -6.45 -0.01 -5.39
N LYS A 137 -6.69 0.93 -4.48
CA LYS A 137 -5.64 1.75 -3.85
C LYS A 137 -4.70 0.89 -3.00
N GLU A 138 -5.25 -0.04 -2.23
CA GLU A 138 -4.47 -0.97 -1.41
C GLU A 138 -3.60 -1.89 -2.26
N ARG A 139 -4.15 -2.47 -3.34
CA ARG A 139 -3.38 -3.29 -4.30
C ARG A 139 -2.26 -2.50 -4.96
N LYS A 140 -2.52 -1.28 -5.43
CA LYS A 140 -1.47 -0.41 -6.01
C LYS A 140 -0.33 -0.16 -5.03
N LYS A 141 -0.65 0.18 -3.78
CA LYS A 141 0.36 0.41 -2.74
C LYS A 141 1.15 -0.87 -2.43
N GLN A 142 0.49 -2.02 -2.44
CA GLN A 142 1.15 -3.31 -2.27
C GLN A 142 2.10 -3.62 -3.44
N ASP A 143 1.67 -3.39 -4.68
CA ASP A 143 2.48 -3.61 -5.88
C ASP A 143 3.71 -2.69 -5.90
N GLU A 144 3.55 -1.42 -5.54
CA GLU A 144 4.66 -0.46 -5.39
C GLU A 144 5.69 -0.93 -4.34
N ASN A 145 5.21 -1.42 -3.19
CA ASN A 145 6.09 -1.96 -2.14
C ASN A 145 6.84 -3.21 -2.61
N ILE A 146 6.15 -4.13 -3.30
CA ILE A 146 6.78 -5.34 -3.85
C ILE A 146 7.82 -4.97 -4.90
N LEU A 147 7.52 -4.01 -5.78
CA LEU A 147 8.45 -3.53 -6.80
C LEU A 147 9.70 -2.91 -6.15
N MET A 148 9.52 -2.08 -5.12
CA MET A 148 10.62 -1.49 -4.37
C MET A 148 11.50 -2.56 -3.70
N GLN A 149 10.90 -3.56 -3.07
CA GLN A 149 11.63 -4.67 -2.45
C GLN A 149 12.37 -5.52 -3.49
N ASN A 150 11.74 -5.81 -4.63
CA ASN A 150 12.35 -6.55 -5.72
C ASN A 150 13.57 -5.82 -6.29
N ASN A 151 13.46 -4.50 -6.51
CA ASN A 151 14.55 -3.66 -6.95
C ASN A 151 15.71 -3.68 -5.94
N LYS A 152 15.44 -3.53 -4.64
CA LYS A 152 16.48 -3.61 -3.59
C LYS A 152 17.20 -4.95 -3.59
N LEU A 153 16.45 -6.06 -3.66
CA LEU A 153 17.02 -7.41 -3.70
C LEU A 153 17.85 -7.62 -4.98
N ARG A 154 17.38 -7.13 -6.12
CA ARG A 154 18.12 -7.18 -7.39
C ARG A 154 19.44 -6.43 -7.28
N ALA A 155 19.45 -5.24 -6.69
CA ALA A 155 20.66 -4.46 -6.48
C ALA A 155 21.65 -5.17 -5.54
N GLU A 156 21.15 -5.84 -4.50
CA GLU A 156 21.98 -6.64 -3.58
C GLU A 156 22.60 -7.85 -4.29
N VAL A 157 21.83 -8.58 -5.11
CA VAL A 157 22.37 -9.69 -5.92
C VAL A 157 23.45 -9.20 -6.89
N LEU A 158 23.24 -8.05 -7.53
CA LEU A 158 24.24 -7.43 -8.40
C LEU A 158 25.50 -7.03 -7.64
N TYR A 159 25.35 -6.45 -6.44
CA TYR A 159 26.46 -6.14 -5.54
C TYR A 159 27.25 -7.41 -5.18
N LEU A 160 26.57 -8.47 -4.75
CA LEU A 160 27.21 -9.75 -4.39
C LEU A 160 27.93 -10.38 -5.59
N LYS A 161 27.34 -10.30 -6.79
CA LYS A 161 27.99 -10.77 -8.01
C LYS A 161 29.26 -9.97 -8.32
N ALA A 162 29.23 -8.65 -8.11
CA ALA A 162 30.43 -7.82 -8.25
C ALA A 162 31.53 -8.23 -7.26
N VAL A 163 31.16 -8.52 -6.01
CA VAL A 163 32.09 -9.01 -4.99
C VAL A 163 32.73 -10.33 -5.40
N THR A 164 31.91 -11.34 -5.72
CA THR A 164 32.39 -12.67 -6.11
C THR A 164 33.30 -12.63 -7.33
N ASN A 165 32.97 -11.80 -8.33
CA ASN A 165 33.81 -11.63 -9.52
C ASN A 165 35.16 -10.97 -9.17
N THR A 166 35.15 -9.99 -8.28
CA THR A 166 36.38 -9.31 -7.83
C THR A 166 37.27 -10.26 -7.02
N GLU A 167 36.70 -11.07 -6.13
CA GLU A 167 37.44 -12.11 -5.40
C GLU A 167 37.99 -13.21 -6.33
N SER A 168 37.23 -13.56 -7.36
CA SER A 168 37.66 -14.53 -8.37
C SER A 168 38.79 -13.97 -9.24
N PHE A 169 38.79 -12.67 -9.51
CA PHE A 169 39.93 -11.99 -10.13
C PHE A 169 41.20 -12.13 -9.29
N GLU A 170 41.16 -11.92 -7.97
CA GLU A 170 42.35 -12.03 -7.11
C GLU A 170 43.01 -13.43 -7.20
N LYS A 171 42.22 -14.46 -7.51
CA LYS A 171 42.71 -15.85 -7.69
C LYS A 171 43.20 -16.15 -9.09
N THR A 172 42.60 -15.54 -10.11
CA THR A 172 42.81 -15.92 -11.54
C THR A 172 43.56 -14.86 -12.35
N SER A 173 43.69 -13.65 -11.83
CA SER A 173 44.19 -12.45 -12.52
C SER A 173 43.45 -12.12 -13.83
N SER A 174 42.21 -12.59 -14.00
CA SER A 174 41.41 -12.36 -15.22
C SER A 174 40.73 -10.99 -15.23
N LYS A 175 41.25 -10.05 -16.03
CA LYS A 175 40.68 -8.68 -16.16
C LYS A 175 39.21 -8.65 -16.58
N ASN A 176 38.76 -9.65 -17.35
CA ASN A 176 37.36 -9.75 -17.78
C ASN A 176 36.39 -9.86 -16.58
N LEU A 177 36.83 -10.49 -15.48
CA LEU A 177 36.02 -10.58 -14.27
C LEU A 177 35.87 -9.23 -13.56
N LEU A 178 36.90 -8.38 -13.61
CA LEU A 178 36.83 -7.03 -13.04
C LEU A 178 35.90 -6.11 -13.85
N GLU A 179 35.94 -6.20 -15.18
CA GLU A 179 35.00 -5.45 -16.03
C GLU A 179 33.56 -5.90 -15.79
N GLU A 180 33.32 -7.21 -15.64
CA GLU A 180 32.01 -7.74 -15.26
C GLU A 180 31.58 -7.25 -13.87
N ALA A 181 32.50 -7.23 -12.90
CA ALA A 181 32.24 -6.70 -11.57
C ALA A 181 31.88 -5.21 -11.62
N LEU A 182 32.58 -4.43 -12.44
CA LEU A 182 32.31 -3.01 -12.65
C LEU A 182 30.92 -2.80 -13.29
N ARG A 183 30.53 -3.63 -14.25
CA ARG A 183 29.18 -3.60 -14.83
C ARG A 183 28.12 -3.86 -13.76
N CYS A 184 28.28 -4.95 -12.99
CA CYS A 184 27.33 -5.33 -11.95
C CYS A 184 27.18 -4.23 -10.88
N ILE A 185 28.28 -3.65 -10.41
CA ILE A 185 28.22 -2.60 -9.39
C ILE A 185 27.60 -1.31 -9.92
N ASN A 186 27.81 -0.97 -11.20
CA ASN A 186 27.16 0.18 -11.82
C ASN A 186 25.64 -0.02 -11.95
N GLU A 187 25.19 -1.23 -12.30
CA GLU A 187 23.76 -1.56 -12.33
C GLU A 187 23.14 -1.51 -10.93
N ALA A 188 23.83 -2.02 -9.91
CA ALA A 188 23.38 -1.91 -8.51
C ALA A 188 23.25 -0.44 -8.07
N LEU A 189 24.25 0.38 -8.38
CA LEU A 189 24.24 1.81 -8.07
C LEU A 189 23.15 2.58 -8.80
N ALA A 190 22.78 2.17 -10.02
CA ALA A 190 21.67 2.78 -10.75
C ALA A 190 20.34 2.52 -10.01
N ILE A 191 20.14 1.33 -9.46
CA ILE A 191 18.94 1.00 -8.68
C ILE A 191 18.95 1.74 -7.33
N TYR A 192 20.08 1.82 -6.64
CA TYR A 192 20.19 2.57 -5.39
C TYR A 192 20.18 4.09 -5.57
N SER A 193 20.20 4.60 -6.81
CA SER A 193 20.30 6.04 -7.07
C SER A 193 19.09 6.85 -6.59
N ASP A 194 17.96 6.18 -6.37
CA ASP A 194 16.75 6.74 -5.76
C ASP A 194 16.97 7.13 -4.29
N ASP A 195 17.92 6.48 -3.60
CA ASP A 195 18.29 6.74 -2.21
C ASP A 195 19.81 6.82 -2.03
N LYS A 196 20.38 7.96 -2.44
CA LYS A 196 21.82 8.25 -2.33
C LYS A 196 22.33 8.41 -0.89
N ALA A 197 21.42 8.46 0.09
CA ALA A 197 21.75 8.53 1.51
C ALA A 197 21.79 7.13 2.16
N SER A 198 21.32 6.09 1.46
CA SER A 198 21.36 4.73 1.96
C SER A 198 22.79 4.22 2.18
N VAL A 199 22.93 3.36 3.19
CA VAL A 199 24.19 2.69 3.50
C VAL A 199 24.62 1.78 2.34
N GLU A 200 23.67 1.18 1.64
CA GLU A 200 23.88 0.32 0.49
C GLU A 200 24.45 1.07 -0.71
N TYR A 201 23.95 2.28 -0.98
CA TYR A 201 24.51 3.15 -2.02
C TYR A 201 25.97 3.48 -1.72
N ASP A 202 26.25 3.89 -0.48
CA ASP A 202 27.60 4.28 -0.05
C ASP A 202 28.59 3.12 -0.09
N LYS A 203 28.16 1.97 0.43
CA LYS A 203 28.92 0.71 0.36
C LYS A 203 29.23 0.33 -1.08
N SER A 204 28.24 0.42 -1.98
CA SER A 204 28.41 0.11 -3.40
C SER A 204 29.36 1.08 -4.10
N ARG A 205 29.32 2.37 -3.74
CA ARG A 205 30.24 3.39 -4.27
C ARG A 205 31.68 3.13 -3.86
N VAL A 206 31.91 2.85 -2.58
CA VAL A 206 33.26 2.50 -2.08
C VAL A 206 33.77 1.25 -2.80
N TYR A 207 32.91 0.24 -3.00
CA TYR A 207 33.29 -0.99 -3.71
C TYR A 207 33.60 -0.72 -5.19
N LYS A 208 32.86 0.16 -5.85
CA LYS A 208 33.18 0.62 -7.21
C LYS A 208 34.58 1.25 -7.26
N GLY A 209 34.94 2.10 -6.30
CA GLY A 209 36.29 2.66 -6.20
C GLY A 209 37.38 1.59 -6.09
N TYR A 210 37.14 0.55 -5.29
CA TYR A 210 38.03 -0.60 -5.20
C TYR A 210 38.21 -1.34 -6.54
N ILE A 211 37.10 -1.61 -7.26
CA ILE A 211 37.14 -2.25 -8.58
C ILE A 211 37.92 -1.39 -9.59
N LEU A 212 37.65 -0.09 -9.64
CA LEU A 212 38.35 0.85 -10.53
C LEU A 212 39.84 0.89 -10.26
N LYS A 213 40.24 0.90 -8.99
CA LYS A 213 41.64 0.79 -8.59
C LYS A 213 42.29 -0.49 -9.15
N ARG A 214 41.62 -1.64 -9.02
CA ARG A 214 42.12 -2.93 -9.55
C ARG A 214 42.22 -2.96 -11.08
N LEU A 215 41.38 -2.20 -11.77
CA LEU A 215 41.46 -1.98 -13.21
C LEU A 215 42.56 -0.99 -13.63
N GLY A 216 43.24 -0.34 -12.68
CA GLY A 216 44.22 0.72 -12.96
C GLY A 216 43.59 2.07 -13.29
N ARG A 217 42.27 2.22 -13.15
CA ARG A 217 41.52 3.46 -13.38
C ARG A 217 41.55 4.34 -12.12
N ILE A 218 42.77 4.71 -11.70
CA ILE A 218 43.02 5.36 -10.39
C ILE A 218 42.35 6.73 -10.29
N GLN A 219 42.34 7.52 -11.38
CA GLN A 219 41.71 8.84 -11.39
C GLN A 219 40.22 8.77 -11.05
N GLU A 220 39.48 7.83 -11.63
CA GLU A 220 38.05 7.64 -11.37
C GLU A 220 37.81 7.11 -9.94
N ALA A 221 38.71 6.28 -9.41
CA ALA A 221 38.65 5.86 -8.01
C ALA A 221 38.85 7.05 -7.05
N LEU A 222 39.76 7.98 -7.39
CA LEU A 222 40.00 9.22 -6.65
C LEU A 222 38.78 10.16 -6.70
N GLU A 223 38.12 10.28 -7.84
CA GLU A 223 36.87 11.05 -7.99
C GLU A 223 35.78 10.55 -7.03
N ILE A 224 35.58 9.24 -6.96
CA ILE A 224 34.62 8.65 -6.01
C ILE A 224 34.93 9.06 -4.57
N VAL A 225 36.19 9.00 -4.16
CA VAL A 225 36.59 9.37 -2.80
C VAL A 225 36.41 10.87 -2.53
N ASN A 226 36.76 11.71 -3.51
CA ASN A 226 36.57 13.16 -3.40
C ASN A 226 35.08 13.52 -3.25
N GLU A 227 34.20 12.87 -4.01
CA GLU A 227 32.76 13.07 -3.88
C GLU A 227 32.22 12.62 -2.51
N GLN A 228 32.74 11.53 -1.92
CA GLN A 228 32.37 11.12 -0.56
C GLN A 228 32.77 12.18 0.49
N ILE A 229 33.98 12.73 0.37
CA ILE A 229 34.47 13.78 1.26
C ILE A 229 33.64 15.06 1.09
N GLN A 230 33.32 15.46 -0.14
CA GLN A 230 32.45 16.61 -0.42
C GLN A 230 31.03 16.44 0.14
N ALA A 231 30.52 15.21 0.16
CA ALA A 231 29.24 14.85 0.79
C ALA A 231 29.31 14.80 2.32
N GLY A 232 30.44 15.18 2.94
CA GLY A 232 30.64 15.19 4.39
C GLY A 232 30.94 13.82 5.00
N ARG A 233 31.17 12.78 4.19
CA ARG A 233 31.38 11.40 4.64
C ARG A 233 32.86 11.10 4.85
N THR A 234 33.51 11.96 5.60
CA THR A 234 34.95 11.83 5.89
C THR A 234 35.17 10.79 6.98
N THR A 235 35.83 9.70 6.64
CA THR A 235 36.22 8.61 7.53
C THR A 235 37.73 8.35 7.43
N PRO A 236 38.34 7.61 8.37
CA PRO A 236 39.74 7.20 8.26
C PRO A 236 40.04 6.46 6.94
N ILE A 237 39.11 5.60 6.50
CA ILE A 237 39.27 4.83 5.26
C ILE A 237 39.19 5.71 4.02
N THR A 238 38.30 6.70 3.99
CA THR A 238 38.21 7.60 2.82
C THR A 238 39.45 8.48 2.71
N LEU A 239 39.97 9.01 3.82
CA LEU A 239 41.22 9.80 3.82
C LEU A 239 42.41 8.94 3.41
N PHE A 240 42.49 7.72 3.94
CA PHE A 240 43.53 6.76 3.58
C PHE A 240 43.48 6.38 2.09
N ASN A 241 42.30 6.01 1.57
CA ASN A 241 42.13 5.68 0.16
C ASN A 241 42.48 6.88 -0.74
N LYS A 242 42.09 8.09 -0.36
CA LYS A 242 42.48 9.32 -1.07
C LYS A 242 44.00 9.43 -1.18
N ALA A 243 44.70 9.27 -0.06
CA ALA A 243 46.15 9.34 -0.02
C ALA A 243 46.80 8.25 -0.90
N CYS A 244 46.32 7.01 -0.83
CA CYS A 244 46.78 5.92 -1.70
C CYS A 244 46.60 6.27 -3.18
N TYR A 245 45.41 6.73 -3.58
CA TYR A 245 45.15 7.04 -4.99
C TYR A 245 45.94 8.26 -5.48
N MET A 246 46.11 9.28 -4.64
CA MET A 246 46.99 10.42 -4.95
C MET A 246 48.44 9.98 -5.13
N TYR A 247 48.96 9.12 -4.25
CA TYR A 247 50.33 8.60 -4.36
C TYR A 247 50.53 7.77 -5.62
N MET A 248 49.57 6.91 -5.97
CA MET A 248 49.60 6.13 -7.21
C MET A 248 49.60 7.01 -8.47
N LEU A 249 49.10 8.25 -8.40
CA LEU A 249 49.08 9.20 -9.53
C LEU A 249 50.28 10.17 -9.54
N GLN A 250 50.87 10.48 -8.39
CA GLN A 250 51.80 11.62 -8.21
C GLN A 250 53.17 11.21 -7.66
N GLN A 251 53.67 10.02 -8.05
CA GLN A 251 54.90 9.42 -7.51
C GLN A 251 56.14 10.34 -7.57
N ASP A 252 56.18 11.33 -8.47
CA ASP A 252 57.36 12.13 -8.77
C ASP A 252 57.37 13.56 -8.18
N ALA A 253 56.27 14.01 -7.54
CA ALA A 253 56.15 15.40 -7.07
C ALA A 253 56.31 15.51 -5.54
N GLN A 254 57.46 16.02 -5.07
CA GLN A 254 57.79 16.09 -3.63
C GLN A 254 56.74 16.87 -2.79
N GLU A 255 56.23 18.00 -3.29
CA GLU A 255 55.19 18.80 -2.61
C GLU A 255 53.89 18.00 -2.43
N SER A 256 53.56 17.15 -3.40
CA SER A 256 52.43 16.23 -3.32
C SER A 256 52.64 15.13 -2.28
N LEU A 257 53.87 14.65 -2.10
CA LEU A 257 54.18 13.59 -1.13
C LEU A 257 53.94 14.05 0.31
N ASP A 258 54.32 15.29 0.64
CA ASP A 258 54.09 15.84 1.98
C ASP A 258 52.58 15.98 2.28
N GLN A 259 51.79 16.40 1.29
CA GLN A 259 50.33 16.44 1.41
C GLN A 259 49.73 15.04 1.62
N ILE A 260 50.20 14.04 0.88
CA ILE A 260 49.76 12.65 1.01
C ILE A 260 50.08 12.11 2.41
N LYS A 261 51.30 12.35 2.91
CA LYS A 261 51.70 11.95 4.26
C LYS A 261 50.83 12.64 5.33
N ALA A 262 50.51 13.92 5.15
CA ALA A 262 49.60 14.64 6.04
C ALA A 262 48.19 14.03 6.06
N LEU A 263 47.65 13.64 4.89
CA LEU A 263 46.36 12.95 4.80
C LEU A 263 46.35 11.61 5.53
N ILE A 264 47.46 10.86 5.48
CA ILE A 264 47.58 9.58 6.19
C ILE A 264 47.64 9.80 7.70
N ARG A 265 48.43 10.79 8.16
CA ARG A 265 48.45 11.18 9.58
C ARG A 265 47.04 11.56 10.04
N GLN A 266 46.36 12.41 9.27
CA GLN A 266 44.97 12.81 9.54
C GLN A 266 44.01 11.60 9.56
N ALA A 267 44.18 10.62 8.67
CA ALA A 267 43.35 9.41 8.67
C ALA A 267 43.48 8.64 9.99
N ILE A 268 44.69 8.53 10.54
CA ILE A 268 44.98 7.83 11.80
C ILE A 268 44.46 8.63 13.01
N THR A 269 44.62 9.95 12.99
CA THR A 269 44.31 10.85 14.12
C THR A 269 42.91 11.45 14.06
N LEU A 270 42.13 11.16 13.01
CA LEU A 270 40.77 11.68 12.84
C LEU A 270 39.93 11.41 14.08
N GLU A 271 39.39 12.47 14.69
CA GLU A 271 38.59 12.35 15.90
C GLU A 271 37.37 11.47 15.66
N THR A 272 37.19 10.45 16.50
CA THR A 272 36.05 9.55 16.39
C THR A 272 35.72 8.90 17.73
N THR A 273 34.43 8.78 18.00
CA THR A 273 33.88 8.02 19.13
C THR A 273 33.53 6.58 18.75
N ASP A 274 33.47 6.26 17.44
CA ASP A 274 33.10 4.93 16.95
C ASP A 274 34.27 3.95 17.09
N HIS A 275 34.03 2.89 17.87
CA HIS A 275 34.99 1.80 18.06
C HIS A 275 35.39 1.14 16.72
N THR A 276 34.46 1.01 15.77
CA THR A 276 34.72 0.41 14.45
C THR A 276 35.70 1.26 13.63
N LEU A 277 35.56 2.58 13.68
CA LEU A 277 36.48 3.50 13.02
C LEU A 277 37.85 3.52 13.70
N LYS A 278 37.90 3.42 15.04
CA LYS A 278 39.17 3.25 15.77
C LYS A 278 39.91 1.97 15.39
N GLN A 279 39.20 0.86 15.22
CA GLN A 279 39.83 -0.39 14.74
C GLN A 279 40.41 -0.24 13.34
N LYS A 280 39.71 0.49 12.45
CA LYS A 280 40.22 0.82 11.11
C LYS A 280 41.45 1.73 11.15
N GLN A 281 41.48 2.72 12.03
CA GLN A 281 42.67 3.58 12.26
C GLN A 281 43.86 2.76 12.73
N LEU A 282 43.65 1.84 13.70
CA LEU A 282 44.70 0.96 14.19
C LEU A 282 45.21 0.03 13.08
N TRP A 283 44.32 -0.48 12.23
CA TRP A 283 44.70 -1.28 11.07
C TRP A 283 45.56 -0.48 10.08
N ILE A 284 45.17 0.76 9.76
CA ILE A 284 45.97 1.66 8.90
C ILE A 284 47.35 1.89 9.53
N LYS A 285 47.37 2.28 10.82
CA LYS A 285 48.59 2.59 11.57
C LYS A 285 49.58 1.42 11.54
N ASN A 286 49.11 0.22 11.87
CA ASN A 286 49.96 -0.98 11.91
C ASN A 286 50.46 -1.36 10.52
N LYS A 287 49.64 -1.20 9.47
CA LYS A 287 50.07 -1.47 8.10
C LYS A 287 51.20 -0.55 7.63
N ILE A 288 51.14 0.74 7.96
CA ILE A 288 52.17 1.71 7.61
C ILE A 288 53.43 1.49 8.44
N LYS A 289 53.27 1.28 9.75
CA LYS A 289 54.38 0.99 10.66
C LYS A 289 55.20 -0.22 10.20
N ASP A 290 54.51 -1.29 9.79
CA ASP A 290 55.14 -2.54 9.37
C ASP A 290 55.56 -2.57 7.89
N ASP A 291 55.36 -1.48 7.13
CA ASP A 291 55.61 -1.40 5.67
C ASP A 291 54.86 -2.44 4.84
N LYS A 292 53.66 -2.81 5.29
CA LYS A 292 52.82 -3.87 4.68
C LYS A 292 51.79 -3.33 3.68
N GLU A 293 51.80 -2.04 3.39
CA GLU A 293 50.89 -1.45 2.40
C GLU A 293 51.57 -1.31 1.03
N PRO A 294 51.30 -2.22 0.08
CA PRO A 294 51.94 -2.18 -1.24
C PRO A 294 51.63 -0.89 -2.00
N ASP A 295 50.46 -0.28 -1.80
CA ASP A 295 50.06 0.93 -2.52
C ASP A 295 50.91 2.14 -2.13
N LEU A 296 51.53 2.14 -0.94
CA LEU A 296 52.28 3.27 -0.37
C LEU A 296 53.77 2.92 -0.20
N LYS A 297 54.25 1.88 -0.88
CA LYS A 297 55.61 1.40 -0.75
C LYS A 297 56.62 2.51 -1.06
N GLY A 298 57.56 2.72 -0.14
CA GLY A 298 58.62 3.74 -0.28
C GLY A 298 58.20 5.16 0.07
N LEU A 299 56.94 5.41 0.46
CA LEU A 299 56.49 6.76 0.83
C LEU A 299 57.11 7.25 2.16
N PHE A 300 57.24 6.36 3.15
CA PHE A 300 57.70 6.71 4.50
C PHE A 300 59.11 6.18 4.77
N SER A 301 59.95 7.03 5.35
CA SER A 301 61.24 6.63 5.92
C SER A 301 61.06 5.83 7.22
N GLU A 302 62.12 5.13 7.66
CA GLU A 302 62.10 4.37 8.92
C GLU A 302 61.73 5.23 10.13
N ALA A 303 62.24 6.46 10.20
CA ALA A 303 61.94 7.41 11.27
C ALA A 303 60.45 7.82 11.26
N GLU A 304 59.89 8.12 10.09
CA GLU A 304 58.47 8.48 9.96
C GLU A 304 57.54 7.30 10.28
N ARG A 305 57.95 6.06 9.96
CA ARG A 305 57.18 4.86 10.36
C ARG A 305 57.17 4.66 11.87
N ALA A 306 58.27 4.98 12.56
CA ALA A 306 58.33 4.94 14.02
C ALA A 306 57.41 6.00 14.64
N GLU A 307 57.47 7.24 14.13
CA GLU A 307 56.57 8.35 14.51
C GLU A 307 55.09 7.95 14.35
N ILE A 308 54.72 7.39 13.20
CA ILE A 308 53.35 6.92 12.93
C ILE A 308 52.91 5.86 13.94
N GLY A 309 53.82 5.00 14.40
CA GLY A 309 53.54 3.98 15.41
C GLY A 309 53.10 4.57 16.75
N GLU A 310 53.64 5.73 17.10
CA GLU A 310 53.38 6.45 18.36
C GLU A 310 52.09 7.28 18.32
N LEU A 311 51.53 7.56 17.14
CA LEU A 311 50.28 8.31 17.00
C LEU A 311 49.11 7.64 17.75
N GLU A 312 48.34 8.46 18.45
CA GLU A 312 47.12 8.06 19.13
C GLU A 312 45.93 8.03 18.16
N CYS A 313 45.30 6.87 18.00
CA CYS A 313 44.10 6.75 17.16
C CYS A 313 42.94 7.54 17.77
N GLY A 314 42.30 8.38 16.96
CA GLY A 314 41.09 9.10 17.38
C GLY A 314 41.34 10.38 18.18
N LYS A 315 42.58 10.87 18.24
CA LYS A 315 42.91 12.21 18.75
C LYS A 315 43.76 12.95 17.73
N PRO A 316 43.49 14.24 17.47
CA PRO A 316 44.29 15.03 16.52
C PRO A 316 45.77 15.03 16.94
N ALA A 317 46.64 14.87 15.95
CA ALA A 317 48.10 14.97 16.08
C ALA A 317 48.54 16.43 16.24
#